data_AF-A0A6S7JCE5-F1
#
_entry.id   AF-A0A6S7JCE5-F1
#
_cell.length_a   1.000
_cell.length_b   1.000
_cell.length_c   1.000
_cell.angle_alpha   90.00
_cell.angle_beta   90.00
_cell.angle_gamma   90.00
#
_symmetry.space_group_name_H-M   'P 1'
#
loop_
_entity.id
_entity.type
_entity.pdbx_description
1 polymer ?
#
loop_
_entity_poly.entity_id
_entity_poly.type
_entity_poly.pdbx_seq_one_letter_code
_entity_poly.pdbx_strand_id
1 'polypeptide(L)'
;MPEHWGQHCSKENWRTKMKPRKATNDLRKQVLRQTVGCDKELNSDKVPDRCGRCGGLGTTCELKTANYTKDHSRYGFGNADTMLILKNGSSNIHVTKRGKTWNFIGIYLTNGVDKDGVN
;
A
#
# COMPACT_ATOMS: atom_id res chain seq x y z
N MET A 1 -24.25 -22.38 12.26
CA MET A 1 -23.34 -22.56 11.10
C MET A 1 -22.28 -21.45 11.17
N PRO A 2 -21.03 -21.72 11.59
CA PRO A 2 -20.04 -20.65 11.78
C PRO A 2 -18.99 -20.67 10.67
N GLU A 3 -19.11 -19.74 9.73
CA GLU A 3 -18.05 -19.42 8.78
C GLU A 3 -17.01 -18.52 9.44
N HIS A 4 -15.85 -19.11 9.66
CA HIS A 4 -14.65 -18.44 10.15
C HIS A 4 -14.05 -17.59 9.03
N TRP A 5 -14.24 -16.27 9.07
CA TRP A 5 -13.45 -15.33 8.28
C TRP A 5 -12.48 -14.57 9.17
N GLY A 6 -11.37 -15.25 9.47
CA GLY A 6 -10.12 -14.61 9.86
C GLY A 6 -9.10 -14.88 8.77
N GLN A 7 -8.77 -13.88 7.95
CA GLN A 7 -7.42 -13.79 7.41
C GLN A 7 -6.79 -12.56 8.05
N HIS A 8 -6.15 -12.86 9.18
CA HIS A 8 -5.13 -12.02 9.78
C HIS A 8 -4.18 -11.57 8.67
N CYS A 9 -4.00 -10.26 8.53
CA CYS A 9 -2.84 -9.72 7.83
C CYS A 9 -1.62 -10.18 8.63
N SER A 10 -1.05 -11.31 8.24
CA SER A 10 0.06 -11.91 8.97
C SER A 10 1.23 -10.94 8.88
N LYS A 11 1.70 -10.47 10.03
CA LYS A 11 2.97 -9.73 10.19
C LYS A 11 4.17 -10.65 9.97
N GLU A 12 4.13 -11.45 8.91
CA GLU A 12 5.22 -12.34 8.56
C GLU A 12 6.26 -11.54 7.78
N ASN A 13 7.35 -11.23 8.48
CA ASN A 13 8.60 -10.77 7.90
C ASN A 13 9.01 -11.78 6.81
N TRP A 14 8.89 -11.38 5.55
CA TRP A 14 9.14 -12.21 4.37
C TRP A 14 10.56 -12.80 4.32
N ARG A 15 11.48 -12.32 5.17
CA ARG A 15 12.87 -12.79 5.29
C ARG A 15 13.01 -14.18 5.96
N THR A 16 12.10 -14.62 6.82
CA THR A 16 12.30 -15.84 7.66
C THR A 16 11.77 -17.15 7.07
N LYS A 17 11.16 -17.17 5.88
CA LYS A 17 10.65 -18.40 5.23
C LYS A 17 11.57 -19.03 4.18
N MET A 18 12.85 -18.67 4.12
CA MET A 18 13.81 -19.42 3.31
C MET A 18 14.22 -20.71 4.04
N LYS A 19 13.47 -21.81 3.81
CA LYS A 19 13.93 -23.16 4.19
C LYS A 19 15.23 -23.46 3.43
N PRO A 20 16.25 -24.09 4.05
CA PRO A 20 17.44 -24.51 3.30
C PRO A 20 17.02 -25.51 2.23
N ARG A 21 17.15 -25.15 0.95
CA ARG A 21 16.87 -26.08 -0.15
C ARG A 21 18.02 -27.06 -0.24
N LYS A 22 17.70 -28.35 -0.15
CA LYS A 22 18.61 -29.46 -0.45
C LYS A 22 19.25 -29.22 -1.82
N ALA A 23 20.55 -29.41 -1.90
CA ALA A 23 21.33 -29.26 -3.13
C ALA A 23 20.82 -30.23 -4.21
N THR A 24 20.10 -29.70 -5.19
CA THR A 24 19.74 -30.42 -6.41
C THR A 24 20.63 -29.91 -7.54
N ASN A 25 21.39 -30.80 -8.18
CA ASN A 25 22.24 -30.52 -9.36
C ASN A 25 21.38 -30.24 -10.60
N ASP A 26 20.64 -29.12 -10.61
CA ASP A 26 19.93 -28.60 -11.78
C ASP A 26 20.63 -27.30 -12.24
N LEU A 27 21.47 -27.42 -13.27
CA LEU A 27 22.22 -26.32 -13.87
C LEU A 27 21.33 -25.28 -14.59
N ARG A 28 19.99 -25.46 -14.64
CA ARG A 28 19.04 -24.48 -15.20
C ARG A 28 18.27 -23.66 -14.15
N LYS A 29 18.52 -23.81 -12.85
CA LYS A 29 17.74 -23.12 -11.79
C LYS A 29 18.57 -22.41 -10.72
N GLN A 30 19.54 -21.60 -11.13
CA GLN A 30 20.14 -20.59 -10.23
C GLN A 30 20.02 -19.19 -10.83
N VAL A 31 18.83 -18.79 -11.27
CA VAL A 31 18.53 -17.35 -11.33
C VAL A 31 18.35 -16.91 -9.88
N LEU A 32 19.43 -16.42 -9.26
CA LEU A 32 19.35 -15.69 -8.00
C LEU A 32 18.33 -14.57 -8.21
N ARG A 33 17.20 -14.60 -7.49
CA ARG A 33 16.25 -13.49 -7.49
C ARG A 33 16.95 -12.31 -6.83
N GLN A 34 17.53 -11.47 -7.65
CA GLN A 34 18.17 -10.25 -7.18
C GLN A 34 17.06 -9.26 -6.79
N THR A 35 17.16 -8.71 -5.59
CA THR A 35 16.25 -7.66 -5.14
C THR A 35 16.77 -6.31 -5.63
N VAL A 36 15.88 -5.39 -6.00
CA VAL A 36 16.26 -4.02 -6.33
C VAL A 36 15.80 -3.12 -5.20
N GLY A 37 16.72 -2.36 -4.62
CA GLY A 37 16.40 -1.39 -3.58
C GLY A 37 15.57 -0.22 -4.13
N CYS A 38 15.01 0.60 -3.25
CA CYS A 38 14.27 1.80 -3.67
C CYS A 38 15.16 2.85 -4.38
N ASP A 39 16.47 2.70 -4.29
CA ASP A 39 17.51 3.48 -4.94
C ASP A 39 17.84 2.97 -6.35
N LYS A 40 17.12 1.93 -6.82
CA LYS A 40 17.33 1.27 -8.12
C LYS A 40 18.64 0.47 -8.20
N GLU A 41 19.27 0.18 -7.06
CA GLU A 41 20.49 -0.63 -7.00
C GLU A 41 20.18 -2.11 -6.75
N LEU A 42 20.93 -2.98 -7.44
CA LEU A 42 20.80 -4.43 -7.33
C LEU A 42 21.38 -4.94 -6.00
N ASN A 43 20.65 -5.80 -5.32
CA ASN A 43 20.95 -6.30 -3.98
C ASN A 43 21.11 -5.20 -2.92
N SER A 44 20.53 -4.01 -3.13
CA SER A 44 20.48 -2.95 -2.12
C SER A 44 19.42 -3.25 -1.06
N ASP A 45 19.79 -3.06 0.21
CA ASP A 45 18.91 -3.18 1.36
C ASP A 45 18.07 -1.92 1.62
N LYS A 46 18.22 -0.86 0.81
CA LYS A 46 17.48 0.38 1.01
C LYS A 46 16.00 0.19 0.68
N VAL A 47 15.15 0.58 1.62
CA VAL A 47 13.68 0.55 1.51
C VAL A 47 13.09 1.95 1.69
N PRO A 48 11.90 2.23 1.12
CA PRO A 48 11.18 3.46 1.41
C PRO A 48 10.79 3.53 2.88
N ASP A 49 10.89 4.70 3.48
CA ASP A 49 10.39 4.97 4.83
C ASP A 49 8.86 5.21 4.84
N ARG A 50 8.28 5.45 6.02
CA ARG A 50 6.84 5.73 6.17
C ARG A 50 6.37 7.01 5.45
N CYS A 51 7.31 7.87 5.05
CA CYS A 51 7.07 9.11 4.33
C CYS A 51 7.21 8.92 2.80
N GLY A 52 7.61 7.73 2.34
CA GLY A 52 7.86 7.43 0.94
C GLY A 52 9.25 7.81 0.44
N ARG A 53 10.19 8.16 1.33
CA ARG A 53 11.58 8.49 0.98
C ARG A 53 12.47 7.24 1.04
N CYS A 54 13.24 7.01 -0.01
CA CYS A 54 14.19 5.90 -0.03
C CYS A 54 15.31 6.11 1.00
N GLY A 55 15.52 5.13 1.89
CA GLY A 55 16.52 5.22 2.97
C GLY A 55 16.24 6.32 3.98
N GLY A 56 15.02 6.84 4.04
CA GLY A 56 14.63 7.91 4.96
C GLY A 56 14.45 7.43 6.40
N LEU A 57 14.46 8.39 7.33
CA LEU A 57 14.27 8.14 8.77
C LEU A 57 12.80 8.26 9.20
N GLY A 58 11.87 8.57 8.29
CA GLY A 58 10.45 8.75 8.61
C GLY A 58 10.12 10.05 9.35
N THR A 59 11.02 11.02 9.40
CA THR A 59 10.86 12.28 10.15
C THR A 59 10.35 13.44 9.30
N THR A 60 10.26 13.26 7.97
CA THR A 60 9.87 14.34 7.03
C THR A 60 8.37 14.46 6.82
N CYS A 61 7.58 13.64 7.51
CA CYS A 61 6.13 13.62 7.44
C CYS A 61 5.54 13.30 8.82
N GLU A 62 4.26 13.60 8.94
CA GLU A 62 3.46 13.34 10.14
C GLU A 62 2.24 12.49 9.80
N LEU A 63 1.77 11.70 10.77
CA LEU A 63 0.56 10.91 10.62
C LEU A 63 -0.66 11.83 10.67
N LYS A 64 -1.48 11.80 9.62
CA LYS A 64 -2.81 12.44 9.61
C LYS A 64 -3.89 11.38 9.72
N THR A 65 -4.86 11.61 10.60
CA THR A 65 -6.03 10.74 10.79
C THR A 65 -7.30 11.54 10.57
N ALA A 66 -8.27 10.95 9.88
CA ALA A 66 -9.59 11.52 9.66
C ALA A 66 -10.65 10.41 9.75
N ASN A 67 -11.85 10.78 10.20
CA ASN A 67 -13.01 9.91 10.24
C ASN A 67 -14.14 10.53 9.42
N TYR A 68 -14.76 9.72 8.57
CA TYR A 68 -15.95 10.11 7.82
C TYR A 68 -17.16 9.40 8.41
N THR A 69 -18.10 10.18 8.96
CA THR A 69 -19.26 9.68 9.72
C THR A 69 -20.59 10.14 9.16
N LYS A 70 -20.58 10.91 8.06
CA LYS A 70 -21.79 11.39 7.43
C LYS A 70 -22.61 10.22 6.89
N ASP A 71 -23.89 10.20 7.24
CA ASP A 71 -24.84 9.26 6.64
C ASP A 71 -25.12 9.68 5.20
N HIS A 72 -24.65 8.85 4.28
CA HIS A 72 -24.79 9.06 2.85
C HIS A 72 -25.59 7.90 2.26
N SER A 73 -26.87 8.15 2.00
CA SER A 73 -27.84 7.15 1.54
C SER A 73 -28.28 7.34 0.08
N ARG A 74 -27.71 8.33 -0.62
CA ARG A 74 -28.02 8.57 -2.04
C ARG A 74 -27.42 7.46 -2.90
N TYR A 75 -28.23 6.92 -3.79
CA TYR A 75 -27.82 5.84 -4.68
C TYR A 75 -27.19 6.37 -5.97
N GLY A 76 -26.30 5.58 -6.57
CA GLY A 76 -25.71 5.83 -7.87
C GLY A 76 -24.32 6.49 -7.80
N PHE A 77 -23.48 6.16 -8.79
CA PHE A 77 -22.08 6.58 -8.85
C PHE A 77 -21.88 8.10 -8.83
N GLY A 78 -22.75 8.85 -9.53
CA GLY A 78 -22.69 10.32 -9.59
C GLY A 78 -23.09 11.03 -8.30
N ASN A 79 -23.59 10.30 -7.29
CA ASN A 79 -23.94 10.87 -5.99
C ASN A 79 -22.85 10.63 -4.93
N ALA A 80 -21.71 10.01 -5.28
CA ALA A 80 -20.65 9.72 -4.33
C ALA A 80 -20.20 10.96 -3.55
N ASP A 81 -20.02 10.82 -2.24
CA ASP A 81 -19.52 11.89 -1.37
C ASP A 81 -17.99 11.87 -1.29
N THR A 82 -17.38 13.05 -1.14
CA THR A 82 -15.93 13.18 -1.00
C THR A 82 -15.54 13.08 0.47
N MET A 83 -14.87 11.98 0.84
CA MET A 83 -14.45 11.76 2.22
C MET A 83 -13.20 12.55 2.63
N LEU A 84 -12.19 12.58 1.73
CA LEU A 84 -10.89 13.19 1.97
C LEU A 84 -10.23 13.50 0.62
N ILE A 85 -9.51 14.62 0.53
CA ILE A 85 -8.62 14.93 -0.60
C ILE A 85 -7.19 14.59 -0.19
N LEU A 86 -6.58 13.64 -0.90
CA LEU A 86 -5.17 13.28 -0.72
C LEU A 86 -4.31 14.27 -1.49
N LYS A 87 -3.47 15.02 -0.77
CA LYS A 87 -2.50 15.92 -1.40
C LYS A 87 -1.34 15.12 -1.99
N ASN A 88 -0.73 15.65 -3.02
CA ASN A 88 0.49 15.07 -3.58
C ASN A 88 1.59 14.94 -2.50
N GLY A 89 2.28 13.81 -2.47
CA GLY A 89 3.24 13.48 -1.41
C GLY A 89 2.63 12.78 -0.19
N SER A 90 1.31 12.61 -0.14
CA SER A 90 0.68 11.71 0.85
C SER A 90 1.16 10.28 0.61
N SER A 91 1.63 9.62 1.65
CA SER A 91 2.18 8.26 1.59
C SER A 91 1.65 7.43 2.76
N ASN A 92 1.78 6.10 2.65
CA ASN A 92 1.33 5.15 3.67
C ASN A 92 -0.15 5.35 4.10
N ILE A 93 -1.02 5.58 3.12
CA ILE A 93 -2.44 5.86 3.33
C ILE A 93 -3.18 4.55 3.62
N HIS A 94 -3.92 4.51 4.74
CA HIS A 94 -4.74 3.38 5.12
C HIS A 94 -6.19 3.83 5.35
N VAL A 95 -7.12 3.29 4.56
CA VAL A 95 -8.55 3.62 4.65
C VAL A 95 -9.33 2.34 4.95
N THR A 96 -10.11 2.36 6.03
CA THR A 96 -10.93 1.23 6.45
C THR A 96 -12.37 1.67 6.71
N LYS A 97 -13.33 0.98 6.09
CA LYS A 97 -14.76 1.11 6.40
C LYS A 97 -15.05 0.43 7.74
N ARG A 98 -15.59 1.19 8.71
CA ARG A 98 -15.90 0.66 10.05
C ARG A 98 -17.37 0.27 10.25
N GLY A 99 -18.29 0.89 9.51
CA GLY A 99 -19.73 0.64 9.62
C GLY A 99 -20.23 -0.41 8.62
N LYS A 100 -21.19 -1.24 9.03
CA LYS A 100 -21.91 -2.17 8.13
C LYS A 100 -22.99 -1.41 7.35
N THR A 101 -22.61 -0.81 6.24
CA THR A 101 -23.51 -0.10 5.31
C THR A 101 -23.43 -0.70 3.91
N TRP A 102 -24.31 -0.28 3.00
CA TRP A 102 -24.24 -0.63 1.57
C TRP A 102 -23.29 0.27 0.76
N ASN A 103 -22.62 1.22 1.42
CA ASN A 103 -21.71 2.16 0.74
C ASN A 103 -20.36 1.52 0.41
N PHE A 104 -19.75 1.94 -0.70
CA PHE A 104 -18.40 1.54 -1.10
C PHE A 104 -17.43 2.72 -1.00
N ILE A 105 -16.16 2.42 -0.72
CA ILE A 105 -15.08 3.41 -0.77
C ILE A 105 -14.46 3.36 -2.16
N GLY A 106 -14.35 4.51 -2.80
CA GLY A 106 -13.72 4.67 -4.12
C GLY A 106 -12.57 5.67 -4.06
N ILE A 107 -11.70 5.60 -5.07
CA ILE A 107 -10.64 6.58 -5.33
C ILE A 107 -10.90 7.15 -6.71
N TYR A 108 -10.86 8.46 -6.81
CA TYR A 108 -10.97 9.17 -8.08
C TYR A 108 -9.92 10.28 -8.13
N LEU A 109 -9.42 10.55 -9.33
CA LEU A 109 -8.51 11.67 -9.55
C LEU A 109 -9.37 12.93 -9.70
N THR A 110 -9.17 13.91 -8.80
CA THR A 110 -9.95 15.15 -8.82
C THR A 110 -9.56 16.07 -9.96
N ASN A 111 -8.33 15.94 -10.49
CA ASN A 111 -7.79 16.59 -11.69
C ASN A 111 -6.52 15.82 -12.07
N GLY A 112 -6.54 14.98 -13.10
CA GLY A 112 -5.37 14.24 -13.55
C GLY A 112 -4.27 15.20 -14.04
N VAL A 113 -3.36 15.57 -13.15
CA VAL A 113 -2.06 16.15 -13.51
C VAL A 113 -1.03 15.33 -12.76
N ASP A 114 -0.58 14.26 -13.41
CA ASP A 114 0.64 13.59 -12.99
C ASP A 114 1.79 14.60 -13.06
N LYS A 115 2.68 14.55 -12.06
CA LYS A 115 3.88 15.37 -12.03
C LYS A 115 4.89 14.88 -13.05
N ASP A 116 4.63 15.14 -14.31
CA ASP A 116 5.63 15.28 -15.37
C ASP A 116 5.31 16.55 -16.16
N GLY A 117 5.09 17.65 -15.43
CA GLY A 117 4.92 18.99 -16.00
C GLY A 117 6.17 19.45 -16.75
N VAL A 118 6.34 18.93 -17.96
CA VAL A 118 7.15 19.51 -19.02
C VAL A 118 6.16 20.18 -19.97
N ASN A 119 6.16 21.52 -19.96
CA ASN A 119 5.85 22.29 -21.16
C ASN A 119 7.05 22.25 -22.09
#